data_AF-K0F0Y3-F1
#
_entry.id   AF-K0F0Y3-F1
#
_cell.length_a   1.000
_cell.length_b   1.000
_cell.length_c   1.000
_cell.angle_alpha   90.00
_cell.angle_beta   90.00
_cell.angle_gamma   90.00
#
_symmetry.space_group_name_H-M   'P 1'
#
loop_
_entity.id
_entity.type
_entity.pdbx_description
1 polymer ?
#
loop_
_entity_poly.entity_id
_entity_poly.type
_entity_poly.pdbx_seq_one_letter_code
_entity_poly.pdbx_strand_id
1 'polypeptide(L)'
;MRARQTQWGPIFGLLLVAPFVGEFLLGNLTVAELPIGVLLAPMYGFGALLVREVGRRTGGWPTMVLLAAAYALFEEGPVDQLLWNDSYAGQDLLHGPTYLPSIGMSVALVQQVLSLHTIWSICVPIALVEALAGARRNVVWVGRCGLGVIGLLFALGAVLVFAPSSAVCSWCGPRCARDERCSLRGRRWSDRRHLVVSVATPKQTCFRSPPRCGRHLVCRPVR
;
A
#
# COMPACT_ATOMS: atom_id res chain seq x y z
N MET A 1 -0.44 -8.20 40.44
CA MET A 1 0.21 -7.76 39.19
C MET A 1 -0.53 -6.53 38.69
N ARG A 2 0.10 -5.34 38.61
CA ARG A 2 -0.59 -4.19 37.98
C ARG A 2 -0.79 -4.53 36.52
N ALA A 3 -2.04 -4.55 36.05
CA ALA A 3 -2.32 -4.61 34.62
C ALA A 3 -1.59 -3.44 33.97
N ARG A 4 -0.64 -3.71 33.07
CA ARG A 4 0.05 -2.65 32.34
C ARG A 4 -1.00 -1.92 31.50
N GLN A 5 -1.17 -0.63 31.75
CA GLN A 5 -2.09 0.21 30.98
C GLN A 5 -1.57 0.37 29.56
N THR A 6 -2.48 0.22 28.59
CA THR A 6 -2.21 0.49 27.17
C THR A 6 -1.71 1.91 26.98
N GLN A 7 -0.62 2.09 26.24
CA GLN A 7 -0.03 3.40 25.99
C GLN A 7 -0.66 4.07 24.77
N TRP A 8 -1.85 4.65 24.95
CA TRP A 8 -2.63 5.22 23.85
C TRP A 8 -1.93 6.34 23.08
N GLY A 9 -1.22 7.25 23.76
CA GLY A 9 -0.55 8.38 23.12
C GLY A 9 0.42 7.94 22.00
N PRO A 10 1.44 7.11 22.29
CA PRO A 10 2.32 6.56 21.26
C PRO A 10 1.59 5.71 20.19
N ILE A 11 0.53 5.00 20.56
CA ILE A 11 -0.27 4.22 19.59
C ILE A 11 -0.89 5.14 18.55
N PHE A 12 -1.62 6.17 18.98
CA PHE A 12 -2.19 7.16 18.06
C PHE A 12 -1.12 7.93 17.30
N GLY A 13 0.02 8.19 17.94
CA GLY A 13 1.20 8.75 17.27
C GLY A 13 1.62 7.93 16.06
N LEU A 14 1.78 6.60 16.21
CA LEU A 14 2.15 5.74 15.08
C LEU A 14 1.06 5.65 14.00
N LEU A 15 -0.22 5.61 14.40
CA LEU A 15 -1.33 5.57 13.45
C LEU A 15 -1.36 6.78 12.51
N LEU A 16 -0.88 7.94 12.97
CA LEU A 16 -0.82 9.16 12.18
C LEU A 16 0.52 9.34 11.47
N VAL A 17 1.64 9.14 12.19
CA VAL A 17 2.98 9.43 11.68
C VAL A 17 3.40 8.44 10.60
N ALA A 18 3.02 7.16 10.70
CA ALA A 18 3.42 6.15 9.72
C ALA A 18 2.95 6.44 8.28
N PRO A 19 1.64 6.59 8.01
CA PRO A 19 1.19 6.93 6.65
C PRO A 19 1.65 8.33 6.22
N PHE A 20 1.75 9.28 7.16
CA PHE A 20 2.19 10.63 6.85
C PHE A 20 3.64 10.67 6.33
N VAL A 21 4.57 10.02 7.04
CA VAL A 21 5.98 9.98 6.65
C VAL A 21 6.18 9.10 5.42
N GLY A 22 5.50 7.96 5.33
CA GLY A 22 5.63 7.02 4.23
C GLY A 22 5.20 7.60 2.89
N GLU A 23 4.11 8.38 2.87
CA GLU A 23 3.47 8.77 1.60
C GLU A 23 3.49 10.28 1.33
N PHE A 24 3.16 11.10 2.32
CA PHE A 24 3.02 12.54 2.10
C PHE A 24 4.35 13.27 2.20
N LEU A 25 5.20 12.92 3.17
CA LEU A 25 6.49 13.58 3.36
C LEU A 25 7.44 13.33 2.19
N LEU A 26 7.35 12.15 1.56
CA LEU A 26 8.16 11.78 0.40
C LEU A 26 7.55 12.20 -0.94
N GLY A 27 6.33 12.74 -0.93
CA GLY A 27 5.65 13.24 -2.12
C GLY A 27 5.06 12.15 -3.03
N ASN A 28 4.86 10.94 -2.51
CA ASN A 28 4.11 9.90 -3.22
C ASN A 28 2.63 10.27 -3.33
N LEU A 29 2.07 10.83 -2.25
CA LEU A 29 0.72 11.38 -2.21
C LEU A 29 0.78 12.89 -2.01
N THR A 30 -0.07 13.60 -2.76
CA THR A 30 -0.25 15.04 -2.61
C THR A 30 -1.12 15.36 -1.39
N VAL A 31 -1.03 16.57 -0.84
CA VAL A 31 -1.89 17.01 0.28
C VAL A 31 -3.38 16.96 -0.07
N ALA A 32 -3.73 17.07 -1.36
CA ALA A 32 -5.10 16.91 -1.83
C ALA A 32 -5.65 15.48 -1.64
N GLU A 33 -4.77 14.49 -1.49
CA GLU A 33 -5.08 13.07 -1.33
C GLU A 33 -5.08 12.63 0.15
N LEU A 34 -5.04 13.58 1.10
CA LEU A 34 -5.18 13.29 2.54
C LEU A 34 -6.35 12.34 2.89
N PRO A 35 -7.54 12.42 2.24
CA PRO A 35 -8.61 11.45 2.48
C PRO A 35 -8.22 10.00 2.15
N ILE A 36 -7.38 9.79 1.12
CA ILE A 36 -6.82 8.46 0.80
C ILE A 36 -5.84 8.04 1.88
N GLY A 37 -5.03 8.96 2.41
CA GLY A 37 -4.15 8.70 3.55
C GLY A 37 -4.87 8.14 4.78
N VAL A 38 -6.11 8.58 5.04
CA VAL A 38 -6.95 8.02 6.12
C VAL A 38 -7.33 6.55 5.84
N LEU A 39 -7.54 6.19 4.57
CA LEU A 39 -7.81 4.81 4.16
C LEU A 39 -6.55 3.92 4.28
N LEU A 40 -5.36 4.49 4.08
CA LEU A 40 -4.07 3.80 4.24
C LEU A 40 -3.65 3.65 5.71
N ALA A 41 -4.16 4.52 6.60
CA ALA A 41 -3.77 4.56 8.00
C ALA A 41 -3.91 3.22 8.76
N PRO A 42 -4.96 2.38 8.53
CA PRO A 42 -5.01 1.06 9.14
C PRO A 42 -3.83 0.18 8.74
N MET A 43 -3.46 0.11 7.46
CA MET A 43 -2.36 -0.74 7.02
C MET A 43 -1.01 -0.22 7.54
N TYR A 44 -0.72 1.05 7.28
CA TYR A 44 0.55 1.68 7.69
C TYR A 44 0.71 1.73 9.22
N GLY A 45 -0.30 2.28 9.89
CA GLY A 45 -0.27 2.52 11.33
C GLY A 45 -0.25 1.23 12.13
N PHE A 46 -1.14 0.28 11.83
CA PHE A 46 -1.15 -1.01 12.53
C PHE A 46 0.02 -1.91 12.11
N GLY A 47 0.52 -1.79 10.87
CA GLY A 47 1.76 -2.42 10.44
C GLY A 47 2.97 -1.95 11.27
N ALA A 48 3.15 -0.63 11.41
CA ALA A 48 4.20 -0.06 12.24
C ALA A 48 4.07 -0.49 13.72
N LEU A 49 2.84 -0.51 14.25
CA LEU A 49 2.58 -0.99 15.62
C LEU A 49 2.91 -2.48 15.79
N LEU A 50 2.56 -3.32 14.82
CA LEU A 50 2.85 -4.75 14.83
C LEU A 50 4.36 -5.00 14.83
N VAL A 51 5.08 -4.36 13.91
CA VAL A 51 6.54 -4.42 13.81
C VAL A 51 7.20 -4.00 15.13
N ARG A 52 6.79 -2.84 15.65
CA ARG A 52 7.33 -2.29 16.90
C ARG A 52 7.07 -3.22 18.08
N GLU A 53 5.84 -3.69 18.23
CA GLU A 53 5.44 -4.46 19.40
C GLU A 53 6.05 -5.86 19.40
N VAL A 54 6.12 -6.53 18.25
CA VAL A 54 6.82 -7.81 18.12
C VAL A 54 8.32 -7.61 18.33
N GLY A 55 8.91 -6.56 17.75
CA GLY A 55 10.31 -6.23 17.93
C GLY A 55 10.68 -6.00 19.41
N ARG A 56 9.91 -5.18 20.14
CA ARG A 56 10.15 -4.93 21.58
C ARG A 56 9.96 -6.16 22.47
N ARG A 57 9.28 -7.20 22.00
CA ARG A 57 9.07 -8.45 22.75
C ARG A 57 10.13 -9.52 22.50
N THR A 58 10.94 -9.39 21.46
CA THR A 58 11.79 -10.48 20.96
C THR A 58 13.27 -10.11 20.93
N GLY A 59 13.66 -9.08 20.18
CA GLY A 59 15.08 -8.73 19.96
C GLY A 59 15.38 -7.25 19.80
N GLY A 60 14.38 -6.37 19.91
CA GLY A 60 14.54 -4.93 19.74
C GLY A 60 14.67 -4.53 18.27
N TRP A 61 15.56 -3.56 18.00
CA TRP A 61 15.70 -2.93 16.68
C TRP A 61 16.10 -3.87 15.54
N PRO A 62 17.04 -4.83 15.71
CA PRO A 62 17.36 -5.76 14.62
C PRO A 62 16.13 -6.54 14.13
N THR A 63 15.27 -6.96 15.06
CA THR A 63 14.01 -7.62 14.70
C THR A 63 13.04 -6.65 14.04
N MET A 64 12.96 -5.41 14.50
CA MET A 64 12.10 -4.40 13.86
C MET A 64 12.50 -4.12 12.42
N VAL A 65 13.79 -3.97 12.13
CA VAL A 65 14.29 -3.73 10.77
C VAL A 65 13.96 -4.91 9.86
N LEU A 66 14.14 -6.14 10.34
CA LEU A 66 13.79 -7.33 9.56
C LEU A 66 12.28 -7.45 9.30
N LEU A 67 11.45 -7.19 10.31
CA LEU A 67 9.99 -7.18 10.17
C LEU A 67 9.50 -6.03 9.30
N ALA A 68 10.17 -4.88 9.34
CA ALA A 68 9.88 -3.74 8.47
C ALA A 68 10.20 -4.07 7.00
N ALA A 69 11.28 -4.80 6.73
CA ALA A 69 11.58 -5.30 5.39
C ALA A 69 10.55 -6.34 4.93
N ALA A 70 10.08 -7.21 5.83
CA ALA A 70 8.99 -8.14 5.53
C ALA A 70 7.67 -7.41 5.24
N TYR A 71 7.36 -6.35 5.99
CA TYR A 71 6.22 -5.47 5.75
C TYR A 71 6.32 -4.82 4.36
N ALA A 72 7.48 -4.26 4.00
CA ALA A 72 7.71 -3.62 2.69
C ALA A 72 7.44 -4.56 1.52
N LEU A 73 7.96 -5.79 1.59
CA LEU A 73 7.74 -6.80 0.55
C LEU A 73 6.29 -7.33 0.53
N PHE A 74 5.61 -7.34 1.69
CA PHE A 74 4.22 -7.75 1.79
C PHE A 74 3.27 -6.69 1.22
N GLU A 75 3.52 -5.41 1.52
CA GLU A 75 2.75 -4.29 0.99
C GLU A 75 2.89 -4.24 -0.53
N GLU A 76 4.12 -4.05 -1.02
CA GLU A 76 4.36 -3.81 -2.45
C GLU A 76 4.27 -5.08 -3.31
N GLY A 77 4.26 -6.24 -2.64
CA GLY A 77 4.06 -7.52 -3.26
C GLY A 77 2.57 -7.90 -3.34
N PRO A 78 2.05 -8.74 -2.44
CA PRO A 78 0.69 -9.24 -2.56
C PRO A 78 -0.42 -8.18 -2.40
N VAL A 79 -0.17 -7.04 -1.74
CA VAL A 79 -1.21 -6.03 -1.49
C VAL A 79 -1.34 -5.06 -2.65
N ASP A 80 -0.29 -4.31 -2.98
CA ASP A 80 -0.27 -3.32 -4.06
C ASP A 80 0.10 -3.91 -5.42
N GLN A 81 0.74 -5.08 -5.41
CA GLN A 81 1.11 -5.81 -6.63
C GLN A 81 2.21 -5.15 -7.46
N LEU A 82 2.80 -4.04 -6.97
CA LEU A 82 3.85 -3.28 -7.66
C LEU A 82 5.04 -4.16 -8.06
N LEU A 83 5.47 -5.09 -7.20
CA LEU A 83 6.65 -5.93 -7.46
C LEU A 83 6.51 -6.85 -8.68
N TRP A 84 5.29 -7.10 -9.15
CA TRP A 84 5.01 -8.00 -10.28
C TRP A 84 4.02 -7.44 -11.32
N ASN A 85 3.54 -6.21 -11.13
CA ASN A 85 2.57 -5.57 -12.01
C ASN A 85 3.28 -4.62 -12.98
N ASP A 86 3.25 -4.95 -14.26
CA ASP A 86 3.80 -4.16 -15.37
C ASP A 86 2.96 -2.93 -15.74
N SER A 87 1.88 -2.68 -15.01
CA SER A 87 0.94 -1.58 -15.24
C SER A 87 0.46 -0.91 -13.93
N TYR A 88 1.31 -0.93 -12.90
CA TYR A 88 1.01 -0.28 -11.62
C TYR A 88 0.74 1.23 -11.79
N ALA A 89 -0.42 1.69 -11.31
CA ALA A 89 -0.90 3.06 -11.51
C ALA A 89 -0.87 3.55 -12.98
N GLY A 90 -0.99 2.63 -13.95
CA GLY A 90 -0.92 2.93 -15.38
C GLY A 90 0.49 3.15 -15.92
N GLN A 91 1.53 2.79 -15.15
CA GLN A 91 2.93 2.88 -15.53
C GLN A 91 3.61 1.50 -15.43
N ASP A 92 4.60 1.25 -16.30
CA ASP A 92 5.48 0.10 -16.16
C ASP A 92 6.71 0.50 -15.34
N LEU A 93 6.62 0.26 -14.02
CA LEU A 93 7.74 0.46 -13.10
C LEU A 93 8.59 -0.82 -12.95
N LEU A 94 8.13 -1.93 -13.53
CA LEU A 94 8.72 -3.26 -13.37
C LEU A 94 9.85 -3.49 -14.38
N HIS A 95 9.64 -3.22 -15.66
CA HIS A 95 10.58 -3.57 -16.74
C HIS A 95 11.68 -2.53 -16.99
N GLY A 96 12.36 -2.10 -15.94
CA GLY A 96 13.52 -1.21 -16.03
C GLY A 96 14.84 -1.93 -16.41
N PRO A 97 15.98 -1.20 -16.47
CA PRO A 97 17.30 -1.76 -16.80
C PRO A 97 17.80 -2.87 -15.87
N THR A 98 17.24 -2.97 -14.66
CA THR A 98 17.60 -3.96 -13.64
C THR A 98 16.52 -5.04 -13.49
N TYR A 99 15.60 -5.15 -14.43
CA TYR A 99 14.62 -6.23 -14.49
C TYR A 99 15.33 -7.57 -14.73
N LEU A 100 15.00 -8.56 -13.91
CA LEU A 100 15.60 -9.88 -13.96
C LEU A 100 14.50 -10.91 -14.31
N PRO A 101 14.44 -11.38 -15.57
CA PRO A 101 13.36 -12.27 -16.02
C PRO A 101 13.27 -13.59 -15.24
N SER A 102 14.37 -14.06 -14.64
CA SER A 102 14.41 -15.31 -13.87
C SER A 102 13.60 -15.27 -12.56
N ILE A 103 13.40 -14.08 -11.99
CA ILE A 103 12.63 -13.87 -10.75
C ILE A 103 11.38 -13.01 -10.98
N GLY A 104 11.19 -12.48 -12.19
CA GLY A 104 10.05 -11.63 -12.54
C GLY A 104 10.01 -10.30 -11.77
N MET A 105 11.17 -9.81 -11.31
CA MET A 105 11.28 -8.62 -10.47
C MET A 105 12.43 -7.72 -10.95
N SER A 106 12.32 -6.43 -10.64
CA SER A 106 13.39 -5.45 -10.83
C SER A 106 14.19 -5.25 -9.56
N VAL A 107 15.51 -5.38 -9.64
CA VAL A 107 16.40 -5.21 -8.47
C VAL A 107 16.32 -3.76 -7.95
N ALA A 108 16.29 -2.78 -8.85
CA ALA A 108 16.15 -1.37 -8.46
C ALA A 108 14.78 -1.10 -7.81
N LEU A 109 13.71 -1.73 -8.32
CA LEU A 109 12.37 -1.58 -7.73
C LEU A 109 12.32 -2.19 -6.33
N VAL A 110 12.85 -3.40 -6.15
CA VAL A 110 12.95 -4.05 -4.82
C VAL A 110 13.75 -3.18 -3.85
N GLN A 111 14.88 -2.62 -4.28
CA GLN A 111 15.67 -1.71 -3.45
C GLN A 111 14.89 -0.44 -3.08
N GLN A 112 14.14 0.12 -4.04
CA GLN A 112 13.34 1.32 -3.82
C GLN A 112 12.23 1.07 -2.79
N VAL A 113 11.44 0.00 -2.95
CA VAL A 113 10.36 -0.31 -1.99
C VAL A 113 10.90 -0.66 -0.61
N LEU A 114 12.03 -1.37 -0.54
CA LEU A 114 12.69 -1.63 0.74
C LEU A 114 13.12 -0.33 1.40
N SER A 115 13.72 0.61 0.65
CA SER A 115 14.10 1.92 1.18
C SER A 115 12.89 2.72 1.63
N LEU A 116 11.84 2.77 0.81
CA LEU A 116 10.61 3.49 1.09
C LEU A 116 9.91 2.94 2.34
N HIS A 117 9.52 1.68 2.34
CA HIS A 117 8.66 1.15 3.40
C HIS A 117 9.43 0.71 4.64
N THR A 118 10.60 0.10 4.50
CA THR A 118 11.39 -0.31 5.67
C THR A 118 11.84 0.91 6.46
N ILE A 119 12.44 1.89 5.77
CA ILE A 119 13.05 3.05 6.43
C ILE A 119 11.98 4.09 6.74
N TRP A 120 11.27 4.58 5.72
CA TRP A 120 10.42 5.76 5.87
C TRP A 120 9.01 5.45 6.36
N SER A 121 8.40 4.33 5.95
CA SER A 121 7.05 3.99 6.41
C SER A 121 7.01 3.33 7.79
N ILE A 122 8.10 2.66 8.21
CA ILE A 122 8.13 1.88 9.46
C ILE A 122 9.21 2.35 10.45
N CYS A 123 10.51 2.25 10.10
CA CYS A 123 11.57 2.51 11.07
C CYS A 123 11.60 3.96 11.58
N VAL A 124 11.50 4.93 10.68
CA VAL A 124 11.51 6.36 11.02
C VAL A 124 10.32 6.73 11.89
N PRO A 125 9.05 6.38 11.55
CA PRO A 125 7.90 6.59 12.41
C PRO A 125 8.05 5.97 13.80
N ILE A 126 8.57 4.74 13.89
CA ILE A 126 8.86 4.09 15.18
C ILE A 126 9.87 4.91 15.97
N ALA A 127 10.99 5.31 15.36
CA ALA A 127 12.02 6.10 16.04
C ALA A 127 11.48 7.45 16.53
N LEU A 128 10.70 8.16 15.70
CA LEU A 128 10.10 9.45 16.05
C LEU A 128 9.13 9.32 17.23
N VAL A 129 8.19 8.38 17.15
CA VAL A 129 7.19 8.20 18.20
C VAL A 129 7.83 7.68 19.49
N GLU A 130 8.82 6.79 19.41
CA GLU A 130 9.55 6.33 20.58
C GLU A 130 10.39 7.44 21.23
N ALA A 131 11.00 8.33 20.44
CA ALA A 131 11.69 9.50 20.97
C ALA A 131 10.72 10.40 21.76
N LEU A 132 9.52 10.66 21.22
CA LEU A 132 8.46 11.42 21.90
C LEU A 132 7.87 10.67 23.12
N ALA A 133 7.87 9.33 23.09
CA ALA A 133 7.38 8.51 24.20
C ALA A 133 8.32 8.52 25.43
N GLY A 134 9.57 8.95 25.26
CA GLY A 134 10.54 9.14 26.33
C GLY A 134 10.85 7.84 27.09
N ALA A 135 10.56 7.82 28.39
CA ALA A 135 10.76 6.65 29.25
C ALA A 135 9.95 5.42 28.80
N ARG A 136 8.91 5.62 27.98
CA ARG A 136 8.04 4.55 27.48
C ARG A 136 8.56 3.89 26.19
N ARG A 137 9.70 4.33 25.63
CA ARG A 137 10.21 3.80 24.36
C ARG A 137 10.51 2.30 24.36
N ASN A 138 11.05 1.78 25.47
CA ASN A 138 11.50 0.39 25.57
C ASN A 138 10.49 -0.54 26.25
N VAL A 139 9.26 -0.07 26.53
CA VAL A 139 8.22 -0.91 27.14
C VAL A 139 7.20 -1.36 26.11
N VAL A 140 6.70 -2.59 26.26
CA VAL A 140 5.51 -3.11 25.57
C VAL A 140 4.33 -2.14 25.77
N TRP A 141 3.72 -1.67 24.67
CA TRP A 141 2.65 -0.65 24.72
C TRP A 141 1.25 -1.24 24.81
N VAL A 142 1.07 -2.46 24.30
CA VAL A 142 -0.22 -3.16 24.24
C VAL A 142 -0.09 -4.57 24.81
N GLY A 143 -1.18 -5.15 25.32
CA GLY A 143 -1.20 -6.54 25.76
C GLY A 143 -1.13 -7.55 24.59
N ARG A 144 -1.18 -8.86 24.89
CA ARG A 144 -1.26 -9.90 23.85
C ARG A 144 -2.57 -9.84 23.06
N CYS A 145 -3.70 -9.60 23.74
CA CYS A 145 -4.99 -9.43 23.08
C CYS A 145 -5.01 -8.19 22.18
N GLY A 146 -4.46 -7.07 22.67
CA GLY A 146 -4.32 -5.84 21.88
C GLY A 146 -3.45 -6.04 20.63
N LEU A 147 -2.37 -6.84 20.74
CA LEU A 147 -1.56 -7.22 19.59
C LEU A 147 -2.35 -8.03 18.55
N GLY A 148 -3.20 -8.95 18.99
CA GLY A 148 -4.11 -9.69 18.10
C GLY A 148 -5.10 -8.78 17.37
N VAL A 149 -5.69 -7.80 18.07
CA VAL A 149 -6.58 -6.80 17.47
C VAL A 149 -5.84 -5.93 16.45
N ILE A 150 -4.61 -5.50 16.76
CA ILE A 150 -3.75 -4.76 15.82
C ILE A 150 -3.47 -5.60 14.57
N GLY A 151 -3.14 -6.88 14.73
CA GLY A 151 -2.94 -7.79 13.59
C GLY A 151 -4.18 -7.93 12.71
N LEU A 152 -5.37 -8.00 13.31
CA LEU A 152 -6.63 -8.04 12.57
C LEU A 152 -6.90 -6.72 11.82
N LEU A 153 -6.69 -5.57 12.46
CA LEU A 153 -6.90 -4.27 11.83
C LEU A 153 -5.88 -4.00 10.71
N PHE A 154 -4.65 -4.47 10.87
CA PHE A 154 -3.64 -4.48 9.80
C PHE A 154 -4.11 -5.32 8.61
N ALA A 155 -4.58 -6.56 8.85
CA ALA A 155 -5.08 -7.43 7.79
C ALA A 155 -6.31 -6.84 7.07
N LEU A 156 -7.23 -6.21 7.81
CA LEU A 156 -8.36 -5.48 7.22
C LEU A 156 -7.88 -4.29 6.38
N GLY A 157 -6.88 -3.54 6.84
CA GLY A 157 -6.23 -2.49 6.08
C GLY A 157 -5.63 -3.00 4.77
N ALA A 158 -4.87 -4.10 4.82
CA ALA A 158 -4.29 -4.73 3.63
C ALA A 158 -5.37 -5.17 2.63
N VAL A 159 -6.50 -5.73 3.10
CA VAL A 159 -7.64 -6.08 2.24
C VAL A 159 -8.27 -4.84 1.60
N LEU A 160 -8.39 -3.75 2.36
CA LEU A 160 -8.93 -2.48 1.85
C LEU A 160 -8.04 -1.85 0.77
N VAL A 161 -6.72 -2.01 0.86
CA VAL A 161 -5.78 -1.52 -0.16
C VAL A 161 -5.76 -2.44 -1.38
N PHE A 162 -5.79 -3.76 -1.18
CA PHE A 162 -5.83 -4.74 -2.26
C PHE A 162 -7.12 -4.66 -3.12
N ALA A 163 -8.26 -4.35 -2.50
CA ALA A 163 -9.56 -4.43 -3.18
C ALA A 163 -9.74 -3.43 -4.35
N PRO A 164 -9.39 -2.14 -4.24
CA PRO A 164 -9.36 -1.21 -5.36
C PRO A 164 -8.36 -1.61 -6.45
N SER A 165 -7.18 -2.11 -6.08
CA SER A 165 -6.12 -2.54 -7.01
C SER A 165 -6.55 -3.74 -7.86
N SER A 166 -7.45 -4.58 -7.31
CA SER A 166 -8.02 -5.75 -7.99
C SER A 166 -9.43 -5.52 -8.59
N ALA A 167 -10.06 -4.38 -8.32
CA ALA A 167 -11.38 -4.08 -8.85
C ALA A 167 -11.29 -3.98 -10.37
N VAL A 168 -11.88 -4.94 -11.08
CA VAL A 168 -12.10 -4.88 -12.52
C VAL A 168 -13.03 -3.70 -12.82
N CYS A 169 -12.82 -3.00 -13.94
CA CYS A 169 -13.62 -1.87 -14.43
C CYS A 169 -15.14 -2.05 -14.18
N SER A 170 -15.62 -1.58 -13.03
CA SER A 170 -17.04 -1.63 -12.63
C SER A 170 -17.86 -0.58 -13.38
N TRP A 171 -17.18 0.33 -14.08
CA TRP A 171 -17.79 1.29 -15.01
C TRP A 171 -18.26 0.68 -16.34
N CYS A 172 -17.87 -0.57 -16.64
CA CYS A 172 -18.61 -1.36 -17.61
C CYS A 172 -19.93 -1.80 -16.99
N GLY A 173 -20.95 -0.93 -17.03
CA GLY A 173 -22.31 -1.32 -16.65
C GLY A 173 -22.78 -2.57 -17.43
N PRO A 174 -23.85 -3.26 -16.98
CA PRO A 174 -24.29 -4.55 -17.55
C PRO A 174 -24.65 -4.52 -19.06
N ARG A 175 -24.72 -3.33 -19.66
CA ARG A 175 -24.88 -3.12 -21.11
C ARG A 175 -23.58 -3.33 -21.90
N CYS A 176 -22.41 -3.00 -21.35
CA CYS A 176 -21.12 -3.13 -22.06
C CYS A 176 -20.58 -4.57 -22.02
N ALA A 177 -20.88 -5.32 -20.95
CA ALA A 177 -20.53 -6.75 -20.83
C ALA A 177 -21.22 -7.67 -21.86
N ARG A 178 -22.24 -7.14 -22.55
CA ARG A 178 -22.95 -7.83 -23.64
C ARG A 178 -22.47 -7.45 -25.04
N ASP A 179 -21.59 -6.46 -25.17
CA ASP A 179 -20.97 -6.12 -26.46
C ASP A 179 -19.88 -7.15 -26.79
N GLU A 180 -19.98 -7.80 -27.95
CA GLU A 180 -18.97 -8.75 -28.46
C GLU A 180 -17.61 -8.09 -28.69
N ARG A 181 -17.56 -6.75 -28.76
CA ARG A 181 -16.29 -5.98 -28.76
C ARG A 181 -15.62 -5.91 -27.39
N CYS A 182 -16.28 -6.33 -26.31
CA CYS A 182 -15.65 -6.39 -24.99
C CYS A 182 -14.61 -7.52 -25.01
N SER A 183 -13.33 -7.16 -25.19
CA SER A 183 -12.24 -8.12 -25.36
C SER A 183 -11.98 -9.00 -24.13
N LEU A 184 -12.75 -8.87 -23.05
CA LEU A 184 -12.54 -9.53 -21.75
C LEU A 184 -13.42 -10.74 -21.49
N ARG A 185 -14.34 -11.04 -22.41
CA ARG A 185 -15.17 -12.25 -22.31
C ARG A 185 -14.27 -13.49 -22.45
N GLY A 186 -14.18 -14.30 -21.39
CA GLY A 186 -13.49 -15.60 -21.41
C GLY A 186 -12.01 -15.64 -21.02
N ARG A 187 -11.37 -14.52 -20.66
CA ARG A 187 -9.95 -14.53 -20.26
C ARG A 187 -9.75 -14.96 -18.80
N ARG A 188 -8.98 -16.04 -18.61
CA ARG A 188 -8.52 -16.58 -17.32
C ARG A 188 -7.59 -15.57 -16.64
N TRP A 189 -7.50 -15.63 -15.31
CA TRP A 189 -6.76 -14.69 -14.46
C TRP A 189 -5.31 -14.39 -14.92
N SER A 190 -4.61 -15.38 -15.50
CA SER A 190 -3.25 -15.22 -16.05
C SER A 190 -3.16 -14.35 -17.32
N ASP A 191 -4.29 -14.08 -17.97
CA ASP A 191 -4.37 -13.43 -19.28
C ASP A 191 -4.97 -12.01 -19.19
N ARG A 192 -5.01 -11.47 -17.97
CA ARG A 192 -5.52 -10.13 -17.62
C ARG A 192 -4.41 -9.14 -17.20
N ARG A 193 -3.21 -9.29 -17.76
CA ARG A 193 -2.05 -8.38 -17.60
C ARG A 193 -2.27 -6.92 -18.05
N HIS A 194 -3.46 -6.55 -18.54
CA HIS A 194 -3.69 -5.22 -19.12
C HIS A 194 -4.97 -4.52 -18.62
N LEU A 195 -5.45 -4.81 -17.41
CA LEU A 195 -6.58 -4.07 -16.84
C LEU A 195 -6.28 -3.50 -15.46
N VAL A 196 -5.72 -2.31 -15.54
CA VAL A 196 -5.61 -1.31 -14.48
C VAL A 196 -7.00 -0.77 -14.15
N VAL A 197 -7.37 -0.78 -12.88
CA VAL A 197 -8.18 0.31 -12.33
C VAL A 197 -7.22 1.32 -11.77
N SER A 198 -7.18 2.50 -12.41
CA SER A 198 -6.62 3.69 -11.79
C SER A 198 -7.36 3.89 -10.49
N VAL A 199 -6.64 3.75 -9.37
CA VAL A 199 -7.02 4.40 -8.13
C VAL A 199 -7.42 5.82 -8.50
N ALA A 200 -8.63 6.19 -8.11
CA ALA A 200 -9.32 7.39 -8.52
C ALA A 200 -8.52 8.64 -8.15
N THR A 201 -7.58 9.04 -9.02
CA THR A 201 -7.20 10.43 -9.15
C THR A 201 -8.37 11.10 -9.89
N PRO A 202 -8.99 12.16 -9.33
CA PRO A 202 -10.12 12.84 -9.99
C PRO A 202 -9.77 13.49 -11.34
N LYS A 203 -8.56 13.31 -11.87
CA LYS A 203 -8.14 13.84 -13.16
C LYS A 203 -8.38 12.93 -14.37
N GLN A 204 -8.88 11.70 -14.19
CA GLN A 204 -9.38 10.91 -15.32
C GLN A 204 -10.92 10.92 -15.39
N THR A 205 -11.49 12.10 -15.54
CA THR A 205 -12.82 12.23 -16.17
C THR A 205 -12.69 11.79 -17.62
N CYS A 206 -13.12 10.56 -17.94
CA CYS A 206 -13.50 10.22 -19.31
C CYS A 206 -14.64 11.14 -19.72
N PHE A 207 -14.31 12.22 -20.44
CA PHE A 207 -15.31 13.08 -21.05
C PHE A 207 -16.20 12.22 -21.93
N ARG A 208 -17.51 12.34 -21.66
CA ARG A 208 -18.62 11.74 -22.37
C ARG A 208 -18.66 12.30 -23.79
N SER A 209 -17.77 11.87 -24.67
CA SER A 209 -17.86 12.25 -26.08
C SER A 209 -19.07 11.54 -26.71
N PRO A 210 -20.03 12.27 -27.30
CA PRO A 210 -21.29 11.74 -27.81
C PRO A 210 -21.09 10.78 -28.99
N PRO A 211 -22.11 9.96 -29.36
CA PRO A 211 -21.90 8.64 -29.92
C PRO A 211 -21.55 8.70 -31.41
N ARG A 212 -20.29 8.95 -31.72
CA ARG A 212 -19.65 8.57 -32.99
C ARG A 212 -18.16 8.34 -32.73
N CYS A 213 -17.78 7.11 -32.39
CA CYS A 213 -16.38 6.71 -32.39
C CYS A 213 -16.22 5.37 -33.11
N GLY A 214 -16.00 5.49 -34.42
CA GLY A 214 -15.21 4.53 -35.17
C GLY A 214 -13.73 4.84 -34.99
N ARG A 215 -12.93 3.76 -34.91
CA ARG A 215 -11.47 3.63 -35.06
C ARG A 215 -10.57 4.68 -34.38
N HIS A 216 -9.71 4.18 -33.49
CA HIS A 216 -8.60 4.85 -32.78
C HIS A 216 -8.96 5.57 -31.47
N LEU A 217 -9.18 4.80 -30.41
CA LEU A 217 -8.96 5.27 -29.04
C LEU A 217 -7.46 5.21 -28.74
N VAL A 218 -6.74 6.28 -29.08
CA VAL A 218 -5.41 6.55 -28.53
C VAL A 218 -5.62 7.46 -27.32
N CYS A 219 -5.45 6.92 -26.11
CA CYS A 219 -5.38 7.70 -24.89
C CYS A 219 -4.15 8.62 -24.98
N ARG A 220 -4.36 9.92 -25.24
CA ARG A 220 -3.30 10.92 -25.13
C ARG A 220 -3.20 11.40 -23.67
N PRO A 221 -1.99 11.48 -23.08
CA PRO A 221 -1.79 12.19 -21.83
C PRO A 221 -2.00 13.69 -22.04
N VAL A 222 -2.74 14.32 -21.12
CA VAL A 222 -2.90 15.78 -21.07
C VAL A 222 -1.58 16.38 -20.62
N ARG A 223 -1.09 17.39 -21.36
CA ARG A 223 0.10 18.19 -21.01
C ARG A 223 -0.10 18.95 -19.70
#